data_AF-A0A7Y2HTG4-F1
#
_entry.id   AF-A0A7Y2HTG4-F1
#
_cell.length_a   1.000
_cell.length_b   1.000
_cell.length_c   1.000
_cell.angle_alpha   90.00
_cell.angle_beta   90.00
_cell.angle_gamma   90.00
#
_symmetry.space_group_name_H-M   'P 1'
#
loop_
_entity.id
_entity.type
_entity.pdbx_description
1 polymer ?
#
loop_
_entity_poly.entity_id
_entity_poly.type
_entity_poly.pdbx_seq_one_letter_code
_entity_poly.pdbx_strand_id
1 'polypeptide(L)'
;MGIATGITMRFFYNGAPLVDGRVYFYEPGTATLKNVYTDSTYGTPAANPATTNNNGEVVVWGKGDYKIAAYTAELPGGTLVDEEDGVSLSDPDESEVEVTPLDFGATGDGSATDSTAIASMFTDCATTGNTAYFPPNYTWKIDTGLTADGSFDVRMESPIIYHGTASDTITALKVGGSTMNGFRSHKLWVRANTESDWTNADNIGIEICNIQYTDVEIVRADDFTTNVLLHADATAGSGYLAWN
;
A
#
# COMPACT_ATOMS: atom_id res chain seq x y z
N MET A 1 -6.83 15.21 7.48
CA MET A 1 -6.51 15.26 6.04
C MET A 1 -5.31 16.17 5.87
N GLY A 2 -4.10 15.60 5.82
CA GLY A 2 -2.98 16.31 5.23
C GLY A 2 -3.29 16.48 3.75
N ILE A 3 -3.16 17.68 3.22
CA ILE A 3 -3.23 17.89 1.78
C ILE A 3 -1.88 17.45 1.21
N ALA A 4 -1.86 16.37 0.41
CA ALA A 4 -0.67 15.95 -0.29
C ALA A 4 -0.13 17.14 -1.11
N THR A 5 1.09 17.56 -0.81
CA THR A 5 1.69 18.75 -1.43
C THR A 5 2.60 18.27 -2.56
N GLY A 6 2.35 18.73 -3.78
CA GLY A 6 3.15 18.33 -4.94
C GLY A 6 4.64 18.63 -4.79
N ILE A 7 5.46 17.93 -5.58
CA ILE A 7 6.91 18.13 -5.56
C ILE A 7 7.21 19.49 -6.18
N THR A 8 7.79 20.37 -5.37
CA THR A 8 8.20 21.71 -5.81
C THR A 8 9.67 21.70 -6.19
N MET A 9 9.97 21.91 -7.47
CA MET A 9 11.33 22.09 -7.97
C MET A 9 11.56 23.56 -8.29
N ARG A 10 12.76 24.06 -8.01
CA ARG A 10 13.14 25.45 -8.30
C ARG A 10 14.41 25.48 -9.12
N PHE A 11 14.37 26.20 -10.23
CA PHE A 11 15.47 26.34 -11.17
C PHE A 11 16.02 27.77 -11.18
N PHE A 12 17.33 27.89 -11.34
CA PHE A 12 18.03 29.17 -11.42
C PHE A 12 18.86 29.24 -12.71
N TYR A 13 18.93 30.42 -13.31
CA TYR A 13 19.78 30.71 -14.47
C TYR A 13 20.56 32.00 -14.22
N ASN A 14 21.88 31.94 -14.33
CA ASN A 14 22.80 33.08 -14.07
C ASN A 14 22.56 33.79 -12.73
N GLY A 15 22.23 33.03 -11.68
CA GLY A 15 22.01 33.57 -10.33
C GLY A 15 20.64 34.22 -10.09
N ALA A 16 19.74 34.20 -11.07
CA ALA A 16 18.34 34.61 -10.92
C ALA A 16 17.41 33.40 -11.09
N PRO A 17 16.18 33.44 -10.53
CA PRO A 17 15.19 32.40 -10.81
C PRO A 17 14.90 32.28 -12.30
N LEU A 18 14.77 31.05 -12.80
CA LEU A 18 14.43 30.80 -14.20
C LEU A 18 12.93 31.08 -14.42
N VAL A 19 12.56 32.33 -14.69
CA VAL A 19 11.17 32.71 -14.94
C VAL A 19 10.76 32.33 -16.37
N ASP A 20 9.54 31.80 -16.54
CA ASP A 20 8.97 31.37 -17.83
C ASP A 20 9.80 30.30 -18.59
N GLY A 21 10.66 29.58 -17.87
CA GLY A 21 11.43 28.46 -18.40
C GLY A 21 10.55 27.28 -18.80
N ARG A 22 11.16 26.31 -19.49
CA ARG A 22 10.51 25.07 -19.92
C ARG A 22 11.19 23.88 -19.27
N VAL A 23 10.45 23.14 -18.46
CA VAL A 23 10.92 21.94 -17.78
C VAL A 23 10.31 20.72 -18.45
N TYR A 24 11.16 19.88 -19.03
CA TYR A 24 10.77 18.65 -19.69
C TYR A 24 10.97 17.45 -18.77
N PHE A 25 10.05 16.50 -18.85
CA PHE A 25 10.08 15.24 -18.11
C PHE A 25 10.19 14.08 -19.08
N TYR A 26 11.18 13.22 -18.90
CA TYR A 26 11.47 12.09 -19.78
C TYR A 26 11.56 10.77 -19.01
N GLU A 27 11.44 9.65 -19.74
CA GLU A 27 11.83 8.35 -19.21
C GLU A 27 13.34 8.34 -18.93
N PRO A 28 13.80 7.74 -17.81
CA PRO A 28 15.21 7.72 -17.42
C PRO A 28 16.13 7.23 -18.54
N GLY A 29 17.26 7.92 -18.75
CA GLY A 29 18.23 7.57 -19.80
C GLY A 29 17.75 7.76 -21.25
N THR A 30 16.58 8.37 -21.48
CA THR A 30 16.03 8.57 -22.84
C THR A 30 15.65 10.04 -23.11
N ALA A 31 15.16 10.31 -24.32
CA ALA A 31 14.50 11.57 -24.70
C ALA A 31 12.99 11.38 -24.94
N THR A 32 12.42 10.26 -24.51
CA THR A 32 10.98 9.97 -24.61
C THR A 32 10.26 10.73 -23.51
N LEU A 33 9.28 11.57 -23.87
CA LEU A 33 8.51 12.31 -22.86
C LEU A 33 7.72 11.36 -21.97
N LYS A 34 7.82 11.57 -20.66
CA LYS A 34 7.06 10.84 -19.65
C LYS A 34 6.02 11.78 -19.03
N ASN A 35 4.82 11.27 -18.76
CA ASN A 35 3.75 12.08 -18.19
C ASN A 35 4.08 12.45 -16.74
N VAL A 36 3.77 13.71 -16.41
CA VAL A 36 3.61 14.22 -15.05
C VAL A 36 2.16 14.70 -14.91
N TYR A 37 1.71 14.97 -13.69
CA TYR A 37 0.29 15.20 -13.37
C TYR A 37 0.06 16.51 -12.63
N THR A 38 -1.18 16.98 -12.68
CA THR A 38 -1.62 18.26 -12.09
C THR A 38 -2.05 18.17 -10.62
N ASP A 39 -2.27 16.96 -10.11
CA ASP A 39 -2.65 16.68 -8.73
C ASP A 39 -2.22 15.26 -8.31
N SER A 40 -2.42 14.93 -7.04
CA SER A 40 -2.07 13.64 -6.44
C SER A 40 -3.00 12.49 -6.84
N THR A 41 -4.06 12.75 -7.61
CA THR A 41 -4.95 11.67 -8.11
C THR A 41 -4.40 11.02 -9.38
N TYR A 42 -3.41 11.65 -10.02
CA TYR A 42 -2.82 11.21 -11.28
C TYR A 42 -3.84 11.07 -12.43
N GLY A 43 -5.03 11.68 -12.31
CA GLY A 43 -6.10 11.56 -13.29
C GLY A 43 -5.90 12.44 -14.53
N THR A 44 -5.22 13.59 -14.36
CA THR A 44 -5.02 14.57 -15.43
C THR A 44 -3.54 14.85 -15.65
N PRO A 45 -2.96 14.42 -16.79
CA PRO A 45 -1.59 14.78 -17.16
C PRO A 45 -1.40 16.29 -17.25
N ALA A 46 -0.31 16.78 -16.67
CA ALA A 46 0.14 18.16 -16.82
C ALA A 46 0.83 18.37 -18.17
N ALA A 47 0.94 19.62 -18.59
CA ALA A 47 1.68 19.98 -19.79
C ALA A 47 3.16 19.59 -19.65
N ASN A 48 3.71 18.94 -20.68
CA ASN A 48 5.12 18.61 -20.80
C ASN A 48 5.61 19.17 -22.15
N PRO A 49 6.34 20.31 -22.15
CA PRO A 49 7.04 20.91 -21.01
C PRO A 49 6.14 21.68 -20.03
N ALA A 50 6.50 21.63 -18.75
CA ALA A 50 5.92 22.48 -17.72
C ALA A 50 6.60 23.86 -17.72
N THR A 51 5.86 24.89 -17.29
CA THR A 51 6.36 26.28 -17.24
C THR A 51 6.68 26.67 -15.81
N THR A 52 7.84 27.28 -15.58
CA THR A 52 8.22 27.80 -14.26
C THR A 52 7.52 29.14 -13.97
N ASN A 53 7.17 29.37 -12.71
CA ASN A 53 6.54 30.62 -12.25
C ASN A 53 7.58 31.75 -12.06
N ASN A 54 7.13 32.91 -11.56
CA ASN A 54 7.99 34.08 -11.28
C ASN A 54 9.12 33.83 -10.25
N ASN A 55 9.04 32.74 -9.49
CA ASN A 55 10.09 32.30 -8.56
C ASN A 55 11.00 31.22 -9.16
N GLY A 56 10.84 30.89 -10.45
CA GLY A 56 11.56 29.81 -11.11
C GLY A 56 11.10 28.41 -10.66
N GLU A 57 9.89 28.30 -10.11
CA GLU A 57 9.39 27.06 -9.53
C GLU A 57 8.40 26.37 -10.46
N VAL A 58 8.40 25.04 -10.40
CA VAL A 58 7.37 24.19 -10.97
C VAL A 58 6.89 23.22 -9.90
N VAL A 59 5.58 23.01 -9.83
CA VAL A 59 4.97 21.99 -8.95
C VAL A 59 4.42 20.91 -9.85
N VAL A 60 4.84 19.67 -9.61
CA VAL A 60 4.37 18.51 -10.36
C VAL A 60 4.09 17.33 -9.44
N TRP A 61 3.24 16.44 -9.92
CA TRP A 61 3.02 15.12 -9.34
C TRP A 61 3.50 14.07 -10.34
N GLY A 62 4.16 13.03 -9.86
CA GLY A 62 4.71 11.97 -10.70
C GLY A 62 5.08 10.78 -9.85
N LYS A 63 5.15 9.61 -10.49
CA LYS A 63 5.56 8.35 -9.87
C LYS A 63 6.77 7.73 -10.57
N GLY A 64 7.74 7.31 -9.75
CA GLY A 64 8.97 6.63 -10.16
C GLY A 64 10.05 7.59 -10.66
N ASP A 65 11.00 7.04 -11.41
CA ASP A 65 12.19 7.80 -11.83
C ASP A 65 11.96 8.57 -13.12
N TYR A 66 12.55 9.76 -13.21
CA TYR A 66 12.48 10.67 -14.34
C TYR A 66 13.85 11.20 -14.70
N LYS A 67 14.03 11.51 -15.97
CA LYS A 67 15.01 12.50 -16.41
C LYS A 67 14.32 13.86 -16.52
N ILE A 68 14.88 14.88 -15.90
CA ILE A 68 14.31 16.23 -15.85
C ILE A 68 15.31 17.20 -16.48
N ALA A 69 14.86 17.98 -17.46
CA ALA A 69 15.71 18.97 -18.12
C ALA A 69 15.01 20.32 -18.22
N ALA A 70 15.65 21.36 -17.69
CA ALA A 70 15.16 22.73 -17.72
C ALA A 70 15.86 23.55 -18.81
N TYR A 71 15.09 24.29 -19.59
CA TYR A 71 15.56 25.15 -20.67
C TYR A 71 15.04 26.58 -20.50
N THR A 72 15.76 27.54 -21.07
CA THR A 72 15.35 28.96 -21.06
C THR A 72 14.12 29.27 -21.91
N ALA A 73 13.79 28.39 -22.87
CA ALA A 73 12.63 28.51 -23.75
C ALA A 73 12.28 27.12 -24.32
N GLU A 74 11.21 27.05 -25.11
CA GLU A 74 10.82 25.82 -25.79
C GLU A 74 11.88 25.38 -26.80
N LEU A 75 12.19 24.08 -26.82
CA LEU A 75 13.09 23.52 -27.81
C LEU A 75 12.50 23.61 -29.23
N PRO A 76 13.34 23.86 -30.26
CA PRO A 76 14.81 23.88 -30.23
C PRO A 76 15.44 25.24 -29.86
N GLY A 77 14.65 26.25 -29.46
CA GLY A 77 15.14 27.61 -29.21
C GLY A 77 15.71 27.87 -27.81
N GLY A 78 15.44 26.99 -26.84
CA GLY A 78 15.93 27.11 -25.47
C GLY A 78 17.39 26.67 -25.28
N THR A 79 18.09 27.38 -24.39
CA THR A 79 19.40 26.93 -23.87
C THR A 79 19.18 26.03 -22.67
N LEU A 80 19.92 24.92 -22.58
CA LEU A 80 19.89 24.04 -21.41
C LEU A 80 20.40 24.79 -20.18
N VAL A 81 19.59 24.79 -19.12
CA VAL A 81 19.90 25.40 -17.83
C VAL A 81 20.38 24.33 -16.85
N ASP A 82 19.63 23.23 -16.77
CA ASP A 82 19.89 22.14 -15.85
C ASP A 82 19.36 20.82 -16.41
N GLU A 83 20.04 19.72 -16.10
CA GLU A 83 19.63 18.37 -16.47
C GLU A 83 20.05 17.39 -15.37
N GLU A 84 19.07 16.68 -14.82
CA GLU A 84 19.30 15.59 -13.89
C GLU A 84 18.62 14.32 -14.42
N ASP A 85 19.31 13.19 -14.31
CA ASP A 85 18.79 11.87 -14.69
C ASP A 85 18.66 10.99 -13.44
N GLY A 86 17.65 10.12 -13.43
CA GLY A 86 17.33 9.27 -12.28
C GLY A 86 16.73 10.04 -11.10
N VAL A 87 16.08 11.18 -11.33
CA VAL A 87 15.35 11.91 -10.28
C VAL A 87 14.09 11.12 -9.93
N SER A 88 14.04 10.60 -8.71
CA SER A 88 12.85 9.91 -8.23
C SER A 88 11.79 10.92 -7.81
N LEU A 89 10.67 10.93 -8.54
CA LEU A 89 9.47 11.64 -8.11
C LEU A 89 8.60 10.61 -7.39
N SER A 90 8.66 10.66 -6.08
CA SER A 90 7.69 10.00 -5.19
C SER A 90 6.83 11.10 -4.57
N ASP A 91 5.52 10.89 -4.51
CA ASP A 91 4.67 11.73 -3.65
C ASP A 91 5.34 11.84 -2.27
N PRO A 92 5.52 13.02 -1.67
CA PRO A 92 5.96 13.11 -0.28
C PRO A 92 5.03 12.35 0.69
N ASP A 93 3.84 11.94 0.22
CA ASP A 93 2.89 11.06 0.91
C ASP A 93 2.87 9.61 0.37
N GLU A 94 3.82 9.17 -0.49
CA GLU A 94 4.04 7.73 -0.79
C GLU A 94 4.73 7.03 0.40
N SER A 95 4.24 7.28 1.62
CA SER A 95 4.20 6.21 2.61
C SER A 95 3.01 5.35 2.24
N GLU A 96 3.25 4.11 1.81
CA GLU A 96 2.26 3.03 1.65
C GLU A 96 0.80 3.49 1.48
N VAL A 97 0.32 3.51 0.23
CA VAL A 97 -1.09 3.81 -0.04
C VAL A 97 -1.93 2.76 0.69
N GLU A 98 -2.72 3.21 1.67
CA GLU A 98 -3.67 2.36 2.38
C GLU A 98 -4.88 2.11 1.48
N VAL A 99 -5.22 0.85 1.26
CA VAL A 99 -6.46 0.44 0.60
C VAL A 99 -7.37 -0.22 1.62
N THR A 100 -8.67 0.01 1.50
CA THR A 100 -9.67 -0.46 2.46
C THR A 100 -10.63 -1.45 1.82
N PRO A 101 -11.31 -2.31 2.62
CA PRO A 101 -12.33 -3.20 2.06
C PRO A 101 -13.45 -2.46 1.30
N LEU A 102 -13.72 -1.20 1.65
CA LEU A 102 -14.75 -0.36 1.02
C LEU A 102 -14.43 -0.07 -0.46
N ASP A 103 -13.14 0.07 -0.80
CA ASP A 103 -12.67 0.31 -2.18
C ASP A 103 -12.98 -0.88 -3.10
N PHE A 104 -13.23 -2.05 -2.50
CA PHE A 104 -13.57 -3.31 -3.17
C PHE A 104 -15.05 -3.69 -2.99
N GLY A 105 -15.88 -2.78 -2.49
CA GLY A 105 -17.32 -2.96 -2.36
C GLY A 105 -17.77 -3.67 -1.09
N ALA A 106 -16.92 -3.77 -0.05
CA ALA A 106 -17.36 -4.17 1.28
C ALA A 106 -18.30 -3.12 1.88
N THR A 107 -19.10 -3.55 2.85
CA THR A 107 -20.02 -2.67 3.59
C THR A 107 -19.56 -2.43 5.02
N GLY A 108 -18.93 -3.43 5.65
CA GLY A 108 -18.45 -3.35 7.02
C GLY A 108 -19.55 -3.10 8.07
N ASP A 109 -20.78 -3.48 7.74
CA ASP A 109 -21.98 -3.26 8.57
C ASP A 109 -22.25 -4.41 9.57
N GLY A 110 -21.42 -5.45 9.56
CA GLY A 110 -21.58 -6.66 10.39
C GLY A 110 -22.74 -7.57 9.98
N SER A 111 -23.45 -7.26 8.90
CA SER A 111 -24.64 -7.97 8.44
C SER A 111 -24.40 -8.65 7.08
N ALA A 112 -23.98 -7.88 6.08
CA ALA A 112 -23.56 -8.41 4.79
C ALA A 112 -22.19 -9.09 4.92
N THR A 113 -21.94 -10.09 4.07
CA THR A 113 -20.62 -10.74 4.03
C THR A 113 -19.67 -9.89 3.20
N ASP A 114 -18.51 -9.58 3.77
CA ASP A 114 -17.44 -8.80 3.15
C ASP A 114 -16.31 -9.70 2.60
N SER A 115 -16.45 -11.03 2.72
CA SER A 115 -15.42 -12.03 2.34
C SER A 115 -14.80 -11.79 0.96
N THR A 116 -15.63 -11.60 -0.07
CA THR A 116 -15.16 -11.44 -1.46
C THR A 116 -14.42 -10.12 -1.68
N ALA A 117 -14.89 -9.03 -1.07
CA ALA A 117 -14.28 -7.72 -1.16
C ALA A 117 -12.91 -7.71 -0.47
N ILE A 118 -12.82 -8.29 0.73
CA ILE A 118 -11.55 -8.39 1.47
C ILE A 118 -10.55 -9.29 0.75
N ALA A 119 -10.99 -10.42 0.18
CA ALA A 119 -10.10 -11.28 -0.62
C ALA A 119 -9.58 -10.57 -1.87
N SER A 120 -10.40 -9.74 -2.50
CA SER A 120 -10.01 -8.93 -3.67
C SER A 120 -9.04 -7.82 -3.27
N MET A 121 -9.24 -7.18 -2.11
CA MET A 121 -8.30 -6.23 -1.52
C MET A 121 -6.93 -6.87 -1.29
N PHE A 122 -6.86 -8.06 -0.68
CA PHE A 122 -5.58 -8.76 -0.47
C PHE A 122 -4.89 -9.12 -1.78
N THR A 123 -5.65 -9.48 -2.82
CA THR A 123 -5.09 -9.76 -4.16
C THR A 123 -4.49 -8.50 -4.79
N ASP A 124 -5.15 -7.35 -4.62
CA ASP A 124 -4.62 -6.06 -5.08
C ASP A 124 -3.36 -5.67 -4.31
N CYS A 125 -3.38 -5.71 -2.97
CA CYS A 125 -2.23 -5.44 -2.12
C CYS A 125 -1.02 -6.32 -2.47
N ALA A 126 -1.25 -7.60 -2.77
CA ALA A 126 -0.19 -8.51 -3.19
C ALA A 126 0.47 -8.09 -4.52
N THR A 127 -0.25 -7.36 -5.37
CA THR A 127 0.21 -6.89 -6.67
C THR A 127 0.83 -5.50 -6.59
N THR A 128 0.23 -4.60 -5.81
CA THR A 128 0.60 -3.18 -5.71
C THR A 128 1.64 -2.90 -4.63
N GLY A 129 1.71 -3.76 -3.60
CA GLY A 129 2.48 -3.51 -2.39
C GLY A 129 1.81 -2.53 -1.42
N ASN A 130 0.54 -2.18 -1.65
CA ASN A 130 -0.25 -1.28 -0.81
C ASN A 130 -0.63 -1.93 0.52
N THR A 131 -0.84 -1.11 1.55
CA THR A 131 -1.20 -1.60 2.89
C THR A 131 -2.68 -1.88 2.98
N ALA A 132 -3.04 -3.09 3.41
CA ALA A 132 -4.41 -3.49 3.67
C ALA A 132 -4.87 -2.89 5.00
N TYR A 133 -5.66 -1.81 4.93
CA TYR A 133 -6.11 -1.06 6.09
C TYR A 133 -7.59 -1.30 6.41
N PHE A 134 -7.86 -1.72 7.65
CA PHE A 134 -9.22 -1.86 8.17
C PHE A 134 -9.54 -0.68 9.10
N PRO A 135 -10.32 0.30 8.64
CA PRO A 135 -10.60 1.52 9.40
C PRO A 135 -11.44 1.26 10.67
N PRO A 136 -11.33 2.13 11.68
CA PRO A 136 -12.09 1.98 12.93
C PRO A 136 -13.61 2.16 12.71
N ASN A 137 -14.40 1.64 13.66
CA ASN A 137 -15.88 1.71 13.69
C ASN A 137 -16.62 0.87 12.63
N TYR A 138 -15.94 -0.10 12.02
CA TYR A 138 -16.57 -1.11 11.16
C TYR A 138 -16.60 -2.48 11.83
N THR A 139 -17.48 -3.35 11.34
CA THR A 139 -17.51 -4.77 11.68
C THR A 139 -17.48 -5.57 10.39
N TRP A 140 -16.35 -6.20 10.12
CA TRP A 140 -16.14 -6.92 8.86
C TRP A 140 -16.58 -8.36 9.01
N LYS A 141 -17.75 -8.69 8.44
CA LYS A 141 -18.27 -10.05 8.56
C LYS A 141 -17.70 -10.91 7.43
N ILE A 142 -17.13 -12.05 7.81
CA ILE A 142 -16.67 -13.06 6.85
C ILE A 142 -17.35 -14.40 7.12
N ASP A 143 -17.57 -15.18 6.09
CA ASP A 143 -18.11 -16.54 6.12
C ASP A 143 -17.15 -17.58 5.52
N THR A 144 -16.07 -17.12 4.90
CA THR A 144 -14.98 -17.94 4.37
C THR A 144 -13.64 -17.48 4.93
N GLY A 145 -12.68 -18.40 5.04
CA GLY A 145 -11.31 -18.08 5.43
C GLY A 145 -10.63 -17.16 4.41
N LEU A 146 -9.82 -16.24 4.92
CA LEU A 146 -9.09 -15.26 4.12
C LEU A 146 -7.58 -15.54 4.14
N THR A 147 -6.92 -15.33 3.01
CA THR A 147 -5.46 -15.49 2.89
C THR A 147 -4.84 -14.19 2.38
N ALA A 148 -4.04 -13.56 3.22
CA ALA A 148 -3.17 -12.44 2.89
C ALA A 148 -1.75 -12.99 2.56
N ASP A 149 -1.59 -13.55 1.35
CA ASP A 149 -0.30 -14.01 0.82
C ASP A 149 0.27 -12.96 -0.14
N GLY A 150 1.48 -12.49 0.12
CA GLY A 150 2.12 -11.39 -0.60
C GLY A 150 3.04 -10.59 0.31
N SER A 151 3.72 -9.59 -0.27
CA SER A 151 4.57 -8.67 0.49
C SER A 151 3.84 -7.35 0.67
N PHE A 152 2.98 -7.28 1.67
CA PHE A 152 2.21 -6.08 2.04
C PHE A 152 1.84 -6.11 3.52
N ASP A 153 1.56 -4.94 4.09
CA ASP A 153 1.17 -4.80 5.49
C ASP A 153 -0.34 -5.02 5.68
N VAL A 154 -0.72 -5.53 6.85
CA VAL A 154 -2.12 -5.72 7.25
C VAL A 154 -2.33 -4.98 8.55
N ARG A 155 -3.12 -3.91 8.51
CA ARG A 155 -3.33 -3.01 9.65
C ARG A 155 -4.80 -2.97 10.03
N MET A 156 -5.13 -3.52 11.20
CA MET A 156 -6.50 -3.59 11.69
C MET A 156 -6.77 -2.63 12.86
N GLU A 157 -7.67 -1.66 12.64
CA GLU A 157 -8.26 -0.82 13.70
C GLU A 157 -9.70 -1.23 14.04
N SER A 158 -10.18 -2.30 13.41
CA SER A 158 -11.51 -2.89 13.59
C SER A 158 -11.44 -4.41 13.40
N PRO A 159 -12.31 -5.19 14.07
CA PRO A 159 -12.27 -6.64 13.99
C PRO A 159 -12.82 -7.19 12.67
N ILE A 160 -12.21 -8.28 12.20
CA ILE A 160 -12.86 -9.26 11.34
C ILE A 160 -13.64 -10.24 12.23
N ILE A 161 -14.91 -10.48 11.92
CA ILE A 161 -15.78 -11.42 12.62
C ILE A 161 -16.12 -12.59 11.70
N TYR A 162 -15.70 -13.78 12.09
CA TYR A 162 -15.99 -15.01 11.36
C TYR A 162 -17.34 -15.61 11.75
N HIS A 163 -18.23 -15.77 10.78
CA HIS A 163 -19.58 -16.32 10.93
C HIS A 163 -19.67 -17.77 10.43
N GLY A 164 -18.81 -18.63 10.98
CA GLY A 164 -18.90 -20.08 10.81
C GLY A 164 -19.61 -20.79 11.96
N THR A 165 -19.46 -22.11 11.99
CA THR A 165 -19.91 -22.99 13.06
C THR A 165 -18.79 -23.32 14.04
N ALA A 166 -19.17 -23.75 15.24
CA ALA A 166 -18.26 -24.01 16.36
C ALA A 166 -17.21 -25.10 16.07
N SER A 167 -17.45 -25.98 15.10
CA SER A 167 -16.61 -27.13 14.75
C SER A 167 -15.95 -27.01 13.36
N ASP A 168 -16.02 -25.84 12.72
CA ASP A 168 -15.51 -25.66 11.35
C ASP A 168 -14.00 -25.95 11.28
N THR A 169 -13.59 -26.66 10.22
CA THR A 169 -12.17 -26.82 9.82
C THR A 169 -11.81 -25.61 8.97
N ILE A 170 -11.28 -24.56 9.58
CA ILE A 170 -11.09 -23.27 8.93
C ILE A 170 -9.98 -22.45 9.59
N THR A 171 -9.20 -21.76 8.76
CA THR A 171 -8.40 -20.62 9.19
C THR A 171 -9.14 -19.34 8.80
N ALA A 172 -9.57 -18.53 9.77
CA ALA A 172 -10.31 -17.30 9.48
C ALA A 172 -9.43 -16.23 8.80
N LEU A 173 -8.20 -16.05 9.28
CA LEU A 173 -7.19 -15.22 8.63
C LEU A 173 -5.84 -15.91 8.60
N LYS A 174 -5.31 -16.13 7.40
CA LYS A 174 -3.94 -16.55 7.16
C LYS A 174 -3.11 -15.36 6.68
N VAL A 175 -2.02 -15.06 7.37
CA VAL A 175 -1.03 -14.06 6.97
C VAL A 175 0.25 -14.77 6.52
N GLY A 176 0.64 -14.52 5.27
CA GLY A 176 1.71 -15.23 4.59
C GLY A 176 1.25 -16.53 3.94
N GLY A 177 2.16 -17.20 3.25
CA GLY A 177 1.86 -18.40 2.48
C GLY A 177 3.11 -19.02 1.88
N SER A 178 3.03 -19.40 0.61
CA SER A 178 4.16 -20.01 -0.09
C SER A 178 5.29 -19.01 -0.40
N THR A 179 4.96 -17.71 -0.36
CA THR A 179 5.90 -16.62 -0.57
C THR A 179 6.40 -16.10 0.77
N MET A 180 7.68 -15.73 0.83
CA MET A 180 8.26 -15.07 2.01
C MET A 180 7.60 -13.70 2.18
N ASN A 181 6.89 -13.50 3.29
CA ASN A 181 6.35 -12.20 3.68
C ASN A 181 7.28 -11.57 4.74
N GLY A 182 8.18 -10.70 4.29
CA GLY A 182 9.20 -10.13 5.16
C GLY A 182 9.39 -8.62 5.04
N PHE A 183 9.99 -8.04 6.08
CA PHE A 183 10.15 -6.59 6.28
C PHE A 183 8.83 -5.82 6.38
N ARG A 184 7.86 -6.39 7.09
CA ARG A 184 6.48 -5.89 7.20
C ARG A 184 6.07 -5.54 8.63
N SER A 185 4.97 -4.84 8.78
CA SER A 185 4.31 -4.61 10.07
C SER A 185 2.84 -5.02 9.99
N HIS A 186 2.46 -5.99 10.83
CA HIS A 186 1.09 -6.47 10.89
C HIS A 186 0.46 -6.16 12.24
N LYS A 187 -0.77 -5.64 12.20
CA LYS A 187 -1.65 -5.49 13.35
C LYS A 187 -2.94 -6.24 13.08
N LEU A 188 -3.16 -7.34 13.80
CA LEU A 188 -4.18 -8.33 13.46
C LEU A 188 -5.27 -8.42 14.54
N TRP A 189 -6.52 -8.48 14.10
CA TRP A 189 -7.70 -8.59 14.96
C TRP A 189 -8.80 -9.44 14.31
N VAL A 190 -8.99 -10.65 14.84
CA VAL A 190 -10.02 -11.59 14.37
C VAL A 190 -10.81 -12.14 15.56
N ARG A 191 -12.12 -12.37 15.39
CA ARG A 191 -12.96 -13.05 16.39
C ARG A 191 -13.92 -14.00 15.69
N ALA A 192 -14.33 -15.09 16.34
CA ALA A 192 -15.49 -15.85 15.87
C ALA A 192 -16.79 -15.23 16.41
N ASN A 193 -17.87 -15.32 15.62
CA ASN A 193 -19.21 -14.95 16.08
C ASN A 193 -19.82 -16.03 16.99
N THR A 194 -19.40 -17.28 16.81
CA THR A 194 -19.85 -18.44 17.57
C THR A 194 -18.63 -19.05 18.23
N GLU A 195 -18.66 -19.19 19.56
CA GLU A 195 -17.60 -19.86 20.31
C GLU A 195 -17.40 -21.30 19.82
N SER A 196 -16.14 -21.69 19.63
CA SER A 196 -15.79 -23.06 19.26
C SER A 196 -16.23 -24.07 20.32
N ASP A 197 -16.51 -25.30 19.86
CA ASP A 197 -16.78 -26.44 20.73
C ASP A 197 -15.52 -27.13 21.24
N TRP A 198 -14.34 -26.61 20.88
CA TRP A 198 -13.02 -27.11 21.28
C TRP A 198 -12.69 -28.51 20.77
N THR A 199 -13.46 -29.03 19.80
CA THR A 199 -13.25 -30.38 19.26
C THR A 199 -12.30 -30.42 18.07
N ASN A 200 -12.17 -29.30 17.35
CA ASN A 200 -11.44 -29.22 16.10
C ASN A 200 -10.27 -28.23 16.21
N ALA A 201 -9.04 -28.76 16.26
CA ALA A 201 -7.82 -27.94 16.35
C ALA A 201 -7.57 -27.10 15.07
N ASP A 202 -8.17 -27.51 13.95
CA ASP A 202 -8.11 -26.79 12.67
C ASP A 202 -9.13 -25.64 12.60
N ASN A 203 -9.88 -25.39 13.68
CA ASN A 203 -10.63 -24.15 13.86
C ASN A 203 -9.67 -23.06 14.37
N ILE A 204 -9.05 -22.35 13.43
CA ILE A 204 -7.96 -21.42 13.65
C ILE A 204 -8.43 -19.98 13.41
N GLY A 205 -8.15 -19.09 14.37
CA GLY A 205 -8.41 -17.66 14.23
C GLY A 205 -7.40 -16.99 13.30
N ILE A 206 -6.16 -16.91 13.74
CA ILE A 206 -5.05 -16.29 13.02
C ILE A 206 -3.95 -17.31 12.77
N GLU A 207 -3.61 -17.55 11.52
CA GLU A 207 -2.46 -18.35 11.11
C GLU A 207 -1.38 -17.44 10.54
N ILE A 208 -0.16 -17.59 11.05
CA ILE A 208 1.01 -16.83 10.62
C ILE A 208 2.01 -17.81 10.03
N CYS A 209 2.36 -17.60 8.77
CA CYS A 209 3.22 -18.50 8.00
C CYS A 209 4.36 -17.75 7.31
N ASN A 210 5.58 -18.29 7.41
CA ASN A 210 6.77 -17.84 6.65
C ASN A 210 7.07 -16.34 6.75
N ILE A 211 6.95 -15.79 7.96
CA ILE A 211 7.18 -14.38 8.26
C ILE A 211 8.66 -14.11 8.61
N GLN A 212 9.29 -13.11 8.00
CA GLN A 212 10.72 -12.79 8.22
C GLN A 212 10.97 -11.30 8.47
N TYR A 213 11.70 -10.95 9.53
CA TYR A 213 12.02 -9.54 9.85
C TYR A 213 10.78 -8.63 9.87
N THR A 214 9.67 -9.17 10.36
CA THR A 214 8.36 -8.53 10.39
C THR A 214 7.89 -8.45 11.82
N ASP A 215 7.28 -7.32 12.17
CA ASP A 215 6.61 -7.15 13.46
C ASP A 215 5.15 -7.58 13.35
N VAL A 216 4.66 -8.31 14.35
CA VAL A 216 3.28 -8.81 14.38
C VAL A 216 2.66 -8.51 15.73
N GLU A 217 1.76 -7.53 15.74
CA GLU A 217 0.88 -7.23 16.86
C GLU A 217 -0.42 -8.03 16.73
N ILE A 218 -0.67 -8.94 17.67
CA ILE A 218 -1.99 -9.54 17.84
C ILE A 218 -2.78 -8.68 18.81
N VAL A 219 -3.70 -7.88 18.28
CA VAL A 219 -4.62 -7.10 19.11
C VAL A 219 -5.56 -8.06 19.84
N ARG A 220 -6.15 -8.99 19.10
CA ARG A 220 -7.09 -9.97 19.65
C ARG A 220 -7.37 -11.13 18.69
N ALA A 221 -7.42 -12.34 19.24
CA ALA A 221 -7.91 -13.56 18.62
C ALA A 221 -8.66 -14.37 19.69
N ASP A 222 -9.98 -14.50 19.56
CA ASP A 222 -10.82 -15.21 20.52
C ASP A 222 -11.96 -15.98 19.85
N ASP A 223 -12.53 -16.92 20.61
CA ASP A 223 -13.67 -17.76 20.27
C ASP A 223 -13.37 -18.88 19.24
N PHE A 224 -12.09 -19.14 18.94
CA PHE A 224 -11.62 -20.28 18.14
C PHE A 224 -10.97 -21.38 19.02
N THR A 225 -10.92 -22.64 18.55
CA THR A 225 -10.15 -23.70 19.26
C THR A 225 -8.67 -23.32 19.33
N THR A 226 -8.12 -22.88 18.21
CA THR A 226 -6.74 -22.42 18.08
C THR A 226 -6.76 -20.94 17.74
N ASN A 227 -6.61 -20.06 18.73
CA ASN A 227 -6.68 -18.62 18.48
C ASN A 227 -5.56 -18.12 17.56
N VAL A 228 -4.33 -18.56 17.80
CA VAL A 228 -3.16 -18.16 17.01
C VAL A 228 -2.27 -19.38 16.74
N LEU A 229 -1.96 -19.63 15.46
CA LEU A 229 -1.03 -20.65 15.02
C LEU A 229 0.15 -20.01 14.28
N LEU A 230 1.37 -20.24 14.77
CA LEU A 230 2.60 -19.90 14.06
C LEU A 230 3.22 -21.18 13.52
N HIS A 231 3.50 -21.24 12.22
CA HIS A 231 4.25 -22.36 11.64
C HIS A 231 5.08 -21.90 10.44
N ALA A 232 6.06 -22.72 10.07
CA ALA A 232 6.80 -22.59 8.82
C ALA A 232 6.38 -23.71 7.87
N ASP A 233 6.29 -23.41 6.58
CA ASP A 233 6.05 -24.41 5.54
C ASP A 233 7.38 -24.87 4.92
N ALA A 234 7.36 -26.00 4.21
CA ALA A 234 8.51 -26.71 3.64
C ALA A 234 9.37 -25.87 2.68
N THR A 235 8.88 -24.71 2.23
CA THR A 235 9.48 -23.91 1.16
C THR A 235 10.37 -22.76 1.65
N ALA A 236 10.15 -22.20 2.85
CA ALA A 236 10.99 -21.14 3.43
C ALA A 236 10.76 -21.00 4.95
N GLY A 237 11.69 -21.47 5.79
CA GLY A 237 11.50 -21.49 7.24
C GLY A 237 12.40 -20.54 8.04
N SER A 238 11.79 -19.52 8.65
CA SER A 238 12.22 -19.00 9.96
C SER A 238 11.05 -18.27 10.62
N GLY A 239 10.64 -18.68 11.82
CA GLY A 239 9.78 -17.90 12.71
C GLY A 239 10.58 -17.54 13.96
N TYR A 240 10.78 -16.25 14.23
CA TYR A 240 11.51 -15.77 15.41
C TYR A 240 10.55 -14.98 16.29
N LEU A 241 10.28 -15.49 17.49
CA LEU A 241 9.50 -14.80 18.52
C LEU A 241 10.46 -14.08 19.45
N ALA A 242 10.56 -12.76 19.33
CA ALA A 242 11.23 -11.91 20.29
C ALA A 242 10.19 -11.30 21.22
N TRP A 243 10.34 -11.49 22.53
CA TRP A 243 9.56 -10.75 23.53
C TRP A 243 10.36 -9.52 23.94
N ASN A 244 9.78 -8.33 23.77
CA ASN A 244 10.31 -7.07 24.33
C ASN A 244 9.74 -6.79 25.72
#